data_AF-A0A524QZG6-F1
#
_entry.id   AF-A0A524QZG6-F1
#
_cell.length_a   1.000
_cell.length_b   1.000
_cell.length_c   1.000
_cell.angle_alpha   90.00
_cell.angle_beta   90.00
_cell.angle_gamma   90.00
#
_symmetry.space_group_name_H-M   'P 1'
#
loop_
_entity.id
_entity.type
_entity.pdbx_description
1 polymer ?
#
loop_
_entity_poly.entity_id
_entity_poly.type
_entity_poly.pdbx_seq_one_letter_code
_entity_poly.pdbx_strand_id
1 'polypeptide(L)'
;MDTNTTPATTVKPAPRWDLESVFPGGSGSKEYKIFREKVRGDLDKAKKAFAKLPPKLSPAAEAQWIKFILEFQRLGEHLGLARSFVHCCISEKVSDELGHAIFGEVDMMIADWSTLHNGLEALFAKQSDKQWDKLMANLKIDPLKFPLSEMRMLAKEKMAPELEALALEV
;
A
#
# COMPACT_ATOMS: atom_id res chain seq x y z
N MET A 1 -21.73 48.85 -37.29
CA MET A 1 -21.45 47.39 -37.24
C MET A 1 -20.24 47.29 -36.35
N ASP A 2 -20.49 47.17 -35.05
CA ASP A 2 -19.46 47.41 -34.05
C ASP A 2 -18.82 46.08 -33.69
N THR A 3 -17.57 45.91 -34.13
CA THR A 3 -16.72 44.76 -33.85
C THR A 3 -16.25 44.85 -32.40
N ASN A 4 -16.94 44.16 -31.51
CA ASN A 4 -16.54 44.05 -30.12
C ASN A 4 -15.46 42.95 -29.99
N THR A 5 -14.19 43.35 -30.04
CA THR A 5 -13.05 42.44 -29.80
C THR A 5 -12.77 42.41 -28.30
N THR A 6 -13.26 41.36 -27.63
CA THR A 6 -12.90 41.06 -26.24
C THR A 6 -11.39 40.83 -26.11
N PRO A 7 -10.68 41.53 -25.21
CA PRO A 7 -9.26 41.29 -25.00
C PRO A 7 -9.05 39.89 -24.42
N ALA A 8 -8.14 39.13 -25.02
CA ALA A 8 -7.77 37.80 -24.54
C ALA A 8 -7.03 37.93 -23.20
N THR A 9 -7.70 37.56 -22.11
CA THR A 9 -7.09 37.48 -20.78
C THR A 9 -6.09 36.34 -20.77
N THR A 10 -4.80 36.65 -20.68
CA THR A 10 -3.73 35.65 -20.49
C THR A 10 -3.83 35.05 -19.09
N VAL A 11 -4.30 33.80 -19.00
CA VAL A 11 -4.36 33.06 -17.74
C VAL A 11 -2.95 32.65 -17.34
N LYS A 12 -2.53 33.00 -16.11
CA LYS A 12 -1.25 32.58 -15.54
C LYS A 12 -1.21 31.04 -15.47
N PRO A 13 -0.10 30.39 -15.88
CA PRO A 13 0.03 28.94 -15.75
C PRO A 13 -0.16 28.50 -14.30
N ALA A 14 -0.83 27.37 -14.10
CA ALA A 14 -0.96 26.74 -12.79
C ALA A 14 0.44 26.42 -12.22
N PRO A 15 0.62 26.52 -10.88
CA PRO A 15 1.86 26.09 -10.25
C PRO A 15 2.10 24.59 -10.51
N ARG A 16 3.36 24.23 -10.79
CA ARG A 16 3.77 22.83 -10.97
C ARG A 16 4.46 22.32 -9.72
N TRP A 17 4.21 21.07 -9.38
CA TRP A 17 4.93 20.38 -8.30
C TRP A 17 6.33 20.02 -8.79
N ASP A 18 7.31 20.05 -7.89
CA ASP A 18 8.67 19.59 -8.22
C ASP A 18 8.76 18.06 -8.10
N LEU A 19 8.34 17.36 -9.14
CA LEU A 19 8.45 15.90 -9.25
C LEU A 19 9.84 15.42 -9.64
N GLU A 20 10.67 16.31 -10.19
CA GLU A 20 12.04 16.00 -10.63
C GLU A 20 12.94 15.65 -9.44
N SER A 21 12.67 16.23 -8.26
CA SER A 21 13.36 15.88 -7.02
C SER A 21 13.10 14.44 -6.52
N VAL A 22 12.02 13.80 -6.98
CA VAL A 22 11.61 12.44 -6.56
C VAL A 22 12.06 11.41 -7.59
N PHE A 23 11.60 11.56 -8.84
CA PHE A 23 12.05 10.75 -9.97
C PHE A 23 12.12 11.61 -11.23
N PRO A 24 13.33 11.93 -11.73
CA PRO A 24 13.50 12.78 -12.90
C PRO A 24 12.87 12.19 -14.17
N GLY A 25 12.11 13.01 -14.92
CA GLY A 25 11.48 12.60 -16.17
C GLY A 25 10.06 12.06 -16.05
N GLY A 26 9.39 12.27 -14.90
CA GLY A 26 7.98 11.95 -14.71
C GLY A 26 7.63 10.47 -14.94
N SER A 27 6.52 10.18 -15.63
CA SER A 27 6.10 8.81 -15.94
C SER A 27 7.11 8.02 -16.78
N GLY A 28 7.92 8.72 -17.57
CA GLY A 28 9.01 8.14 -18.38
C GLY A 28 10.32 7.94 -17.63
N SER A 29 10.38 8.28 -16.34
CA SER A 29 11.59 8.15 -15.52
C SER A 29 12.14 6.72 -15.50
N LYS A 30 13.45 6.58 -15.77
CA LYS A 30 14.15 5.29 -15.71
C LYS A 30 14.29 4.82 -14.27
N GLU A 31 14.55 5.75 -13.36
CA GLU A 31 14.66 5.55 -11.92
C GLU A 31 13.32 5.05 -11.36
N TYR A 32 12.21 5.68 -11.79
CA TYR A 32 10.88 5.24 -11.38
C TYR A 32 10.54 3.85 -11.91
N LYS A 33 10.92 3.54 -13.16
CA LYS A 33 10.76 2.18 -13.72
C LYS A 33 11.52 1.14 -12.90
N ILE A 34 12.80 1.38 -12.61
CA ILE A 34 13.64 0.47 -11.80
C ILE A 34 13.04 0.30 -10.39
N PHE A 35 12.56 1.39 -9.79
CA PHE A 35 11.89 1.35 -8.50
C PHE A 35 10.65 0.44 -8.53
N ARG A 36 9.76 0.59 -9.53
CA ARG A 36 8.57 -0.27 -9.67
C ARG A 36 8.92 -1.73 -9.92
N GLU A 37 9.94 -2.01 -10.73
CA GLU A 37 10.42 -3.39 -10.95
C GLU A 37 10.93 -4.02 -9.65
N LYS A 38 11.65 -3.25 -8.83
CA LYS A 38 12.06 -3.68 -7.49
C LYS A 38 10.85 -3.95 -6.58
N VAL A 39 9.86 -3.06 -6.58
CA VAL A 39 8.61 -3.22 -5.79
C VAL A 39 7.88 -4.49 -6.18
N ARG A 40 7.74 -4.77 -7.49
CA ARG A 40 7.18 -6.03 -7.99
C ARG A 40 7.95 -7.25 -7.48
N GLY A 41 9.28 -7.22 -7.58
CA GLY A 41 10.11 -8.31 -7.09
C GLY A 41 10.01 -8.52 -5.57
N ASP A 42 9.86 -7.44 -4.79
CA ASP A 42 9.67 -7.51 -3.34
C ASP A 42 8.26 -8.03 -2.98
N LEU A 43 7.23 -7.69 -3.76
CA LEU A 43 5.88 -8.25 -3.62
C LEU A 43 5.87 -9.77 -3.87
N ASP A 44 6.56 -10.25 -4.91
CA ASP A 44 6.66 -11.70 -5.18
C ASP A 44 7.38 -12.45 -4.05
N LYS A 45 8.40 -11.84 -3.45
CA LYS A 45 9.07 -12.39 -2.25
C LYS A 45 8.11 -12.41 -1.07
N ALA A 46 7.35 -11.34 -0.85
CA ALA A 46 6.38 -11.26 0.24
C ALA A 46 5.29 -12.33 0.11
N LYS A 47 4.75 -12.57 -1.10
CA LYS A 47 3.81 -13.68 -1.36
C LYS A 47 4.38 -15.04 -0.97
N LYS A 48 5.63 -15.32 -1.38
CA LYS A 48 6.33 -16.57 -1.04
C LYS A 48 6.64 -16.69 0.46
N ALA A 49 7.00 -15.59 1.11
CA ALA A 49 7.26 -15.55 2.54
C ALA A 49 5.99 -15.78 3.35
N PHE A 50 4.87 -15.16 2.94
CA PHE A 50 3.56 -15.32 3.57
C PHE A 50 3.06 -16.76 3.47
N ALA A 51 3.18 -17.40 2.29
CA ALA A 51 2.80 -18.80 2.11
C ALA A 51 3.57 -19.79 3.01
N LYS A 52 4.76 -19.39 3.48
CA LYS A 52 5.62 -20.17 4.38
C LYS A 52 5.53 -19.70 5.83
N LEU A 53 4.74 -18.67 6.13
CA LEU A 53 4.62 -18.10 7.46
C LEU A 53 3.83 -19.08 8.35
N PRO A 54 4.38 -19.55 9.48
CA PRO A 54 3.66 -20.44 10.38
C PRO A 54 2.37 -19.77 10.87
N PRO A 55 1.20 -20.42 10.74
CA PRO A 55 -0.09 -19.80 11.04
C PRO A 55 -0.28 -19.48 12.53
N LYS A 56 0.53 -20.11 13.40
CA LYS A 56 0.49 -19.91 14.84
C LYS A 56 1.81 -19.28 15.30
N LEU A 57 1.72 -18.16 16.02
CA LEU A 57 2.85 -17.55 16.70
C LEU A 57 3.44 -18.52 17.73
N SER A 58 4.75 -18.64 17.72
CA SER A 58 5.50 -19.46 18.67
C SER A 58 6.91 -18.87 18.83
N PRO A 59 7.65 -19.22 19.90
CA PRO A 59 9.03 -18.77 20.05
C PRO A 59 9.91 -19.12 18.84
N ALA A 60 9.67 -20.26 18.20
CA ALA A 60 10.40 -20.69 17.02
C ALA A 60 10.05 -19.88 15.75
N ALA A 61 8.81 -19.38 15.65
CA ALA A 61 8.32 -18.64 14.50
C ALA A 61 8.46 -17.11 14.65
N GLU A 62 8.72 -16.60 15.86
CA GLU A 62 8.72 -15.17 16.19
C GLU A 62 9.60 -14.34 15.24
N ALA A 63 10.83 -14.79 14.98
CA ALA A 63 11.76 -14.10 14.09
C ALA A 63 11.23 -14.01 12.65
N GLN A 64 10.54 -15.04 12.17
CA GLN A 64 9.95 -15.06 10.83
C GLN A 64 8.76 -14.10 10.72
N TRP A 65 7.93 -14.03 11.77
CA TRP A 65 6.82 -13.08 11.88
C TRP A 65 7.30 -11.64 11.87
N ILE A 66 8.28 -11.30 12.72
CA ILE A 66 8.85 -9.95 12.77
C ILE A 66 9.44 -9.56 11.42
N LYS A 67 10.21 -10.45 10.80
CA LYS A 67 10.79 -10.20 9.48
C LYS A 67 9.70 -9.92 8.45
N PHE A 68 8.66 -10.76 8.41
CA PHE A 68 7.55 -10.59 7.47
C PHE A 68 6.83 -9.26 7.68
N ILE A 69 6.50 -8.90 8.92
CA ILE A 69 5.80 -7.65 9.26
C ILE A 69 6.60 -6.44 8.78
N LEU A 70 7.92 -6.41 9.03
CA LEU A 70 8.79 -5.30 8.62
C LEU A 70 8.90 -5.20 7.08
N GLU A 71 9.02 -6.34 6.40
CA GLU A 71 9.05 -6.37 4.93
C GLU A 71 7.71 -5.96 4.32
N PHE A 72 6.60 -6.38 4.92
CA PHE A 72 5.23 -6.05 4.51
C PHE A 72 4.93 -4.55 4.66
N GLN A 73 5.31 -3.96 5.80
CA GLN A 73 5.18 -2.52 6.06
C GLN A 73 5.96 -1.70 5.02
N ARG A 74 7.24 -2.02 4.82
CA ARG A 74 8.08 -1.35 3.83
C ARG A 74 7.54 -1.49 2.40
N LEU A 75 6.95 -2.64 2.08
CA LEU A 75 6.32 -2.85 0.77
C LEU A 75 5.09 -1.94 0.59
N GLY A 76 4.25 -1.79 1.62
CA GLY A 76 3.13 -0.85 1.61
C GLY A 76 3.57 0.60 1.38
N GLU A 77 4.64 1.03 2.07
CA GLU A 77 5.25 2.37 1.88
C GLU A 77 5.72 2.58 0.43
N HIS A 78 6.42 1.62 -0.15
CA HIS A 78 6.90 1.73 -1.53
C HIS A 78 5.77 1.70 -2.57
N LEU A 79 4.72 0.91 -2.36
CA LEU A 79 3.54 0.91 -3.21
C LEU A 79 2.81 2.26 -3.14
N GLY A 80 2.70 2.82 -1.94
CA GLY A 80 2.16 4.16 -1.73
C GLY A 80 2.95 5.24 -2.46
N LEU A 81 4.29 5.21 -2.37
CA LEU A 81 5.15 6.12 -3.13
C LEU A 81 4.97 5.95 -4.65
N ALA A 82 4.97 4.71 -5.15
CA ALA A 82 4.79 4.44 -6.57
C ALA A 82 3.47 5.04 -7.07
N ARG A 83 2.36 4.70 -6.40
CA ARG A 83 1.04 5.17 -6.78
C ARG A 83 0.92 6.69 -6.72
N SER A 84 1.40 7.30 -5.64
CA SER A 84 1.34 8.75 -5.45
C SER A 84 2.12 9.48 -6.53
N PHE A 85 3.34 9.03 -6.83
CA PHE A 85 4.17 9.66 -7.84
C PHE A 85 3.53 9.66 -9.24
N VAL A 86 3.04 8.51 -9.71
CA VAL A 86 2.38 8.44 -11.03
C VAL A 86 1.06 9.21 -11.05
N HIS A 87 0.32 9.23 -9.94
CA HIS A 87 -0.89 10.06 -9.83
C HIS A 87 -0.59 11.56 -9.95
N CYS A 88 0.55 12.02 -9.40
CA CYS A 88 1.02 13.39 -9.59
C CYS A 88 1.36 13.67 -11.06
N CYS A 89 2.06 12.75 -11.73
CA CYS A 89 2.40 12.88 -13.15
C CYS A 89 1.14 13.04 -14.03
N ILE A 90 0.13 12.20 -13.79
CA ILE A 90 -1.17 12.28 -14.48
C ILE A 90 -1.87 13.60 -14.16
N SER A 91 -1.78 14.07 -12.91
CA SER A 91 -2.40 15.33 -12.49
C SER A 91 -1.72 16.55 -13.13
N GLU A 92 -0.40 16.51 -13.37
CA GLU A 92 0.32 17.55 -14.12
C GLU A 92 -0.02 17.50 -15.62
N LYS A 93 -0.16 16.30 -16.19
CA LYS A 93 -0.52 16.08 -17.59
C LYS A 93 -1.57 14.98 -17.73
N VAL A 94 -2.84 15.37 -17.78
CA VAL A 94 -3.98 14.42 -17.85
C VAL A 94 -3.99 13.53 -19.09
N SER A 95 -3.32 13.95 -20.18
CA SER A 95 -3.14 13.18 -21.41
C SER A 95 -1.90 12.26 -21.39
N ASP A 96 -1.29 12.05 -20.24
CA ASP A 96 -0.17 11.11 -20.07
C ASP A 96 -0.65 9.65 -20.09
N GLU A 97 -0.74 9.08 -21.29
CA GLU A 97 -1.14 7.69 -21.52
C GLU A 97 -0.22 6.68 -20.80
N LEU A 98 1.09 6.96 -20.76
CA LEU A 98 2.05 6.12 -20.04
C LEU A 98 1.78 6.17 -18.54
N GLY A 99 1.52 7.36 -18.00
CA GLY A 99 1.12 7.55 -16.61
C GLY A 99 -0.10 6.70 -16.26
N HIS A 100 -1.18 6.77 -17.05
CA HIS A 100 -2.38 5.96 -16.82
C HIS A 100 -2.12 4.45 -16.87
N ALA A 101 -1.31 3.98 -17.84
CA ALA A 101 -0.94 2.57 -17.92
C ALA A 101 -0.14 2.11 -16.68
N ILE A 102 0.81 2.93 -16.22
CA ILE A 102 1.60 2.65 -15.02
C ILE A 102 0.71 2.68 -13.76
N PHE A 103 -0.25 3.59 -13.68
CA PHE A 103 -1.19 3.65 -12.56
C PHE A 103 -1.98 2.34 -12.42
N GLY A 104 -2.52 1.82 -13.51
CA GLY A 104 -3.21 0.52 -13.52
C GLY A 104 -2.30 -0.65 -13.12
N GLU A 105 -1.03 -0.64 -13.56
CA GLU A 105 -0.03 -1.61 -13.14
C GLU A 105 0.23 -1.58 -11.62
N VAL A 106 0.33 -0.38 -11.03
CA VAL A 106 0.55 -0.20 -9.59
C VAL A 106 -0.69 -0.60 -8.78
N ASP A 107 -1.89 -0.28 -9.26
CA ASP A 107 -3.14 -0.69 -8.61
C ASP A 107 -3.28 -2.22 -8.55
N MET A 108 -2.84 -2.94 -9.59
CA MET A 108 -2.78 -4.41 -9.55
C MET A 108 -1.81 -4.93 -8.48
N MET A 109 -0.64 -4.29 -8.32
CA MET A 109 0.30 -4.64 -7.25
C MET A 109 -0.26 -4.33 -5.85
N ILE A 110 -1.06 -3.28 -5.72
CA ILE A 110 -1.76 -2.94 -4.47
C ILE A 110 -2.86 -3.96 -4.15
N ALA A 111 -3.64 -4.41 -5.14
CA ALA A 111 -4.63 -5.45 -4.95
C ALA A 111 -3.99 -6.76 -4.43
N ASP A 112 -2.84 -7.12 -4.99
CA ASP A 112 -2.04 -8.25 -4.52
C ASP A 112 -1.53 -8.06 -3.08
N TRP A 113 -1.04 -6.87 -2.75
CA TRP A 113 -0.60 -6.55 -1.38
C TRP A 113 -1.78 -6.56 -0.40
N SER A 114 -2.96 -6.07 -0.79
CA SER A 114 -4.19 -6.11 0.01
C SER A 114 -4.63 -7.55 0.30
N THR A 115 -4.39 -8.49 -0.61
CA THR A 115 -4.63 -9.92 -0.35
C THR A 115 -3.72 -10.43 0.78
N LEU A 116 -2.45 -10.03 0.79
CA LEU A 116 -1.52 -10.34 1.89
C LEU A 116 -1.93 -9.65 3.20
N HIS A 117 -2.40 -8.40 3.12
CA HIS A 117 -2.93 -7.65 4.26
C HIS A 117 -4.06 -8.42 4.94
N ASN A 118 -5.09 -8.78 4.18
CA ASN A 118 -6.24 -9.53 4.67
C ASN A 118 -5.84 -10.90 5.26
N GLY A 119 -4.89 -11.57 4.62
CA GLY A 119 -4.31 -12.80 5.14
C GLY A 119 -3.62 -12.59 6.50
N LEU A 120 -2.83 -11.53 6.64
CA LEU A 120 -2.14 -11.19 7.88
C LEU A 120 -3.13 -10.84 9.00
N GLU A 121 -4.18 -10.06 8.69
CA GLU A 121 -5.27 -9.75 9.63
C GLU A 121 -5.91 -11.03 10.18
N ALA A 122 -6.28 -11.95 9.29
CA ALA A 122 -6.89 -13.21 9.66
C ALA A 122 -5.96 -14.06 10.54
N LEU A 123 -4.65 -14.03 10.31
CA LEU A 123 -3.71 -14.69 11.20
C LEU A 123 -3.62 -13.98 12.55
N PHE A 124 -3.58 -12.65 12.62
CA PHE A 124 -3.54 -11.89 13.87
C PHE A 124 -4.77 -12.13 14.76
N ALA A 125 -5.97 -12.17 14.18
CA ALA A 125 -7.21 -12.45 14.92
C ALA A 125 -7.20 -13.84 15.59
N LYS A 126 -6.57 -14.83 14.94
CA LYS A 126 -6.47 -16.22 15.43
C LYS A 126 -5.42 -16.44 16.53
N GLN A 127 -4.57 -15.45 16.84
CA GLN A 127 -3.57 -15.59 17.90
C GLN A 127 -4.21 -15.37 19.27
N SER A 128 -3.85 -16.20 20.25
CA SER A 128 -4.21 -15.95 21.65
C SER A 128 -3.54 -14.66 22.15
N ASP A 129 -4.12 -14.03 23.16
CA ASP A 129 -3.58 -12.79 23.73
C ASP A 129 -2.15 -12.99 24.25
N LYS A 130 -1.86 -14.13 24.90
CA LYS A 130 -0.51 -14.49 25.33
C LYS A 130 0.51 -14.52 24.18
N GLN A 131 0.12 -15.04 23.01
CA GLN A 131 1.00 -15.07 21.84
C GLN A 131 1.20 -13.67 21.24
N TRP A 132 0.12 -12.89 21.21
CA TRP A 132 0.13 -11.52 20.73
C TRP A 132 1.02 -10.63 21.59
N ASP A 133 0.83 -10.64 22.91
CA ASP A 133 1.60 -9.84 23.86
C ASP A 133 3.09 -10.15 23.76
N LYS A 134 3.44 -11.42 23.55
CA LYS A 134 4.83 -11.83 23.33
C LYS A 134 5.41 -11.23 22.05
N LEU A 135 4.66 -11.25 20.94
CA LEU A 135 5.10 -10.62 19.70
C LEU A 135 5.27 -9.11 19.90
N MET A 136 4.29 -8.45 20.53
CA MET A 136 4.32 -7.01 20.79
C MET A 136 5.43 -6.60 21.76
N ALA A 137 5.92 -7.48 22.63
CA ALA A 137 7.06 -7.18 23.49
C ALA A 137 8.38 -7.00 22.72
N ASN A 138 8.45 -7.35 21.43
CA ASN A 138 9.67 -7.25 20.66
C ASN A 138 9.97 -5.81 20.20
N LEU A 139 11.12 -5.27 20.62
CA LEU A 139 11.53 -3.89 20.34
C LEU A 139 11.68 -3.57 18.84
N LYS A 140 11.89 -4.57 17.97
CA LYS A 140 12.05 -4.35 16.52
C LYS A 140 10.78 -3.84 15.84
N ILE A 141 9.61 -4.10 16.43
CA ILE A 141 8.31 -3.67 15.91
C ILE A 141 7.63 -2.67 16.83
N ASP A 142 8.37 -2.07 17.78
CA ASP A 142 7.84 -1.08 18.72
C ASP A 142 7.10 0.08 18.04
N PRO A 143 7.63 0.68 16.95
CA PRO A 143 6.92 1.74 16.22
C PRO A 143 5.63 1.26 15.54
N LEU A 144 5.48 -0.05 15.35
CA LEU A 144 4.34 -0.68 14.68
C LEU A 144 3.31 -1.21 15.67
N LYS A 145 3.54 -1.13 16.99
CA LYS A 145 2.62 -1.69 18.01
C LYS A 145 1.20 -1.17 17.87
N PHE A 146 1.05 0.15 17.73
CA PHE A 146 -0.27 0.77 17.58
C PHE A 146 -1.00 0.28 16.32
N PRO A 147 -0.46 0.44 15.09
CA PRO A 147 -1.17 0.01 13.89
C PRO A 147 -1.40 -1.51 13.85
N LEU A 148 -0.47 -2.33 14.36
CA LEU A 148 -0.67 -3.79 14.43
C LEU A 148 -1.77 -4.18 15.42
N SER A 149 -1.87 -3.48 16.55
CA SER A 149 -2.92 -3.73 17.55
C SER A 149 -4.29 -3.28 17.04
N GLU A 150 -4.35 -2.14 16.36
CA GLU A 150 -5.55 -1.67 15.68
C GLU A 150 -5.99 -2.65 14.60
N MET A 151 -5.07 -3.11 13.75
CA MET A 151 -5.32 -4.13 12.73
C MET A 151 -5.87 -5.43 13.34
N ARG A 152 -5.31 -5.92 14.45
CA ARG A 152 -5.82 -7.10 15.15
C ARG A 152 -7.21 -6.88 15.76
N MET A 153 -7.45 -5.71 16.35
CA MET A 153 -8.74 -5.34 16.94
C MET A 153 -9.83 -5.33 15.86
N LEU A 154 -9.61 -4.59 14.78
CA LEU A 154 -10.52 -4.55 13.63
C LEU A 154 -10.73 -5.94 13.04
N ALA A 155 -9.68 -6.76 12.93
CA ALA A 155 -9.80 -8.13 12.44
C ALA A 155 -10.64 -9.05 13.35
N LYS A 156 -10.66 -8.81 14.67
CA LYS A 156 -11.53 -9.53 15.62
C LYS A 156 -12.98 -9.01 15.59
N GLU A 157 -13.18 -7.74 15.25
CA GLU A 157 -14.50 -7.11 15.09
C GLU A 157 -15.18 -7.47 13.77
N LYS A 158 -14.40 -7.82 12.73
CA LYS A 158 -14.95 -8.41 11.50
C LYS A 158 -15.79 -9.63 11.88
N MET A 159 -17.08 -9.55 11.55
CA MET A 159 -18.08 -10.55 11.92
C MET A 159 -17.61 -11.95 11.51
N ALA A 160 -17.82 -12.92 12.39
CA ALA A 160 -17.82 -14.31 11.96
C ALA A 160 -18.86 -14.45 10.82
N PRO A 161 -18.62 -15.28 9.78
CA PRO A 161 -19.52 -15.40 8.63
C PRO A 161 -21.00 -15.62 9.02
N GLU A 162 -21.25 -16.33 10.12
CA GLU A 162 -22.58 -16.51 10.72
C GLU A 162 -23.29 -15.21 11.17
N LEU A 163 -22.56 -14.18 11.58
CA LEU A 163 -23.11 -12.88 12.01
C LEU A 163 -23.33 -11.92 10.83
N GLU A 164 -22.52 -12.01 9.77
CA GLU A 164 -22.75 -11.25 8.52
C GLU A 164 -24.07 -11.67 7.86
N ALA A 165 -24.38 -12.97 7.88
CA ALA A 165 -25.66 -13.48 7.37
C ALA A 165 -26.86 -12.90 8.14
N LEU A 166 -26.76 -12.78 9.47
CA LEU A 166 -27.83 -12.24 10.32
C LEU A 166 -28.02 -10.72 10.13
N ALA A 167 -26.96 -9.98 9.80
CA ALA A 167 -27.02 -8.54 9.53
C ALA A 167 -27.59 -8.21 8.13
N LEU A 168 -27.56 -9.17 7.19
CA LEU A 168 -28.14 -9.05 5.85
C LEU A 168 -29.63 -9.44 5.80
N GLU A 169 -30.20 -9.92 6.91
CA GLU A 169 -31.63 -10.32 7.02
C GLU A 169 -32.58 -9.17 7.45
N VAL A 170 -32.24 -7.90 7.19
CA VAL A 170 -33.10 -6.74 7.49
C VAL A 170 -33.68 -6.11 6.24
#